data_AF-A0A6N2LSE5-F1
#
_entry.id   AF-A0A6N2LSE5-F1
#
_cell.length_a   1.000
_cell.length_b   1.000
_cell.length_c   1.000
_cell.angle_alpha   90.00
_cell.angle_beta   90.00
_cell.angle_gamma   90.00
#
_symmetry.space_group_name_H-M   'P 1'
#
loop_
_entity.id
_entity.type
_entity.pdbx_description
1 polymer ?
#
loop_
_entity_poly.entity_id
_entity_poly.type
_entity_poly.pdbx_seq_one_letter_code
_entity_poly.pdbx_strand_id
1 'polypeptide(L)'
;MPFDLDRRFFLYGFLKELLACIVLWLKVGVLCTGGLVRVELRLQERDGYLQNIFRLLGTPIHVFVPNTDQRGFDYNEMSVAYRPSHADATYDMKYGVRSVQGGGRSSARETIGRVAAGAVAKKILKLYAGTEVLAYVSQVHKVVLPEGVVDHDSLSLDQIESNIVRCPDPEYAEKMIAAIDAVRVKGDSVGGVVTCIVRNAPRGLGSPVFDKLEAELAKAAMSLPATKGFEFGSGFAGTFLSGSEHNDEFYTNEHGRIRTRTNRSGGIQEYQMVNYKLENSFQANIYNRKEATYSNSR
;
A
#
# COMPACT_ATOMS: atom_id res chain seq x y z
N MET A 1 -1.71 -8.55 31.79
CA MET A 1 -2.52 -8.99 30.63
C MET A 1 -1.58 -9.06 29.44
N PRO A 2 -1.49 -10.17 28.69
CA PRO A 2 -0.74 -10.14 27.45
C PRO A 2 -1.41 -9.12 26.53
N PHE A 3 -0.60 -8.27 25.91
CA PHE A 3 -1.05 -7.25 24.96
C PHE A 3 -1.72 -8.00 23.81
N ASP A 4 -3.06 -8.07 23.81
CA ASP A 4 -3.82 -8.64 22.70
C ASP A 4 -3.63 -7.68 21.53
N LEU A 5 -2.75 -8.08 20.61
CA LEU A 5 -2.35 -7.21 19.52
C LEU A 5 -3.51 -7.18 18.54
N ASP A 6 -4.33 -6.15 18.72
CA ASP A 6 -5.49 -5.94 17.88
C ASP A 6 -5.08 -6.00 16.41
N ARG A 7 -5.75 -6.87 15.64
CA ARG A 7 -5.64 -7.03 14.18
C ARG A 7 -5.55 -5.70 13.44
N ARG A 8 -6.17 -4.64 13.99
CA ARG A 8 -6.11 -3.27 13.49
C ARG A 8 -4.67 -2.74 13.37
N PHE A 9 -3.77 -3.02 14.31
CA PHE A 9 -2.37 -2.57 14.21
C PHE A 9 -1.64 -3.25 13.06
N PHE A 10 -1.86 -4.54 12.84
CA PHE A 10 -1.31 -5.23 11.67
C PHE A 10 -1.80 -4.59 10.36
N LEU A 11 -3.10 -4.31 10.29
CA LEU A 11 -3.73 -3.67 9.14
C LEU A 11 -3.17 -2.28 8.83
N TYR A 12 -2.97 -1.43 9.85
CA TYR A 12 -2.41 -0.10 9.68
C TYR A 12 -0.95 -0.13 9.23
N GLY A 13 -0.14 -1.04 9.78
CA GLY A 13 1.27 -1.22 9.37
C GLY A 13 1.38 -1.67 7.91
N PHE A 14 0.54 -2.62 7.51
CA PHE A 14 0.40 -3.07 6.13
C PHE A 14 0.00 -1.93 5.17
N LEU A 15 -1.02 -1.15 5.55
CA LEU A 15 -1.50 -0.02 4.76
C LEU A 15 -0.44 1.05 4.53
N LYS A 16 0.47 1.29 5.48
CA LYS A 16 1.52 2.31 5.36
C LYS A 16 2.40 2.11 4.14
N GLU A 17 2.91 0.90 3.97
CA GLU A 17 3.93 0.60 2.95
C GLU A 17 3.29 0.46 1.58
N LEU A 18 2.10 -0.14 1.54
CA LEU A 18 1.27 -0.14 0.35
C LEU A 18 1.03 1.32 -0.11
N LEU A 19 0.64 2.20 0.82
CA LEU A 19 0.49 3.63 0.57
C LEU A 19 1.78 4.37 0.24
N ALA A 20 2.93 4.02 0.82
CA ALA A 20 4.21 4.64 0.46
C ALA A 20 4.50 4.45 -1.04
N CYS A 21 4.19 3.26 -1.57
CA CYS A 21 4.26 3.00 -3.01
C CYS A 21 3.17 3.75 -3.79
N ILE A 22 1.90 3.73 -3.34
CA ILE A 22 0.79 4.44 -4.01
C ILE A 22 1.05 5.96 -4.08
N VAL A 23 1.54 6.56 -2.99
CA VAL A 23 1.73 8.02 -2.84
C VAL A 23 2.90 8.52 -3.69
N LEU A 24 3.98 7.74 -3.85
CA LEU A 24 5.02 8.06 -4.84
C LEU A 24 4.49 7.93 -6.26
N TRP A 25 3.66 6.93 -6.54
CA TRP A 25 3.05 6.73 -7.85
C TRP A 25 2.12 7.86 -8.29
N LEU A 26 1.31 8.37 -7.35
CA LEU A 26 0.50 9.57 -7.56
C LEU A 26 1.36 10.82 -7.84
N LYS A 27 2.63 10.84 -7.41
CA LYS A 27 3.58 11.91 -7.73
C LYS A 27 4.36 11.71 -9.01
N VAL A 28 4.55 10.48 -9.49
CA VAL A 28 5.11 10.29 -10.84
C VAL A 28 4.11 10.73 -11.91
N GLY A 29 2.80 10.55 -11.67
CA GLY A 29 1.75 11.19 -12.49
C GLY A 29 1.62 12.71 -12.29
N VAL A 30 2.07 13.22 -11.14
CA VAL A 30 2.01 14.64 -10.74
C VAL A 30 3.44 15.17 -10.55
N LEU A 31 4.26 15.11 -11.59
CA LEU A 31 5.50 15.90 -11.67
C LEU A 31 5.21 17.41 -11.83
N CYS A 32 3.93 17.80 -11.80
CA CYS A 32 3.45 19.18 -11.68
C CYS A 32 2.42 19.28 -10.54
N THR A 33 2.86 19.33 -9.29
CA THR A 33 2.40 20.28 -8.26
C THR A 33 3.13 19.96 -6.95
N GLY A 34 3.50 21.02 -6.24
CA GLY A 34 4.54 21.01 -5.21
C GLY A 34 4.27 20.12 -4.00
N GLY A 35 5.35 19.91 -3.25
CA GLY A 35 5.30 19.43 -1.88
C GLY A 35 5.49 17.92 -1.75
N LEU A 36 6.74 17.47 -1.61
CA LEU A 36 7.02 16.28 -0.82
C LEU A 36 6.54 16.53 0.61
N VAL A 37 5.31 16.15 0.96
CA VAL A 37 4.91 16.02 2.37
C VAL A 37 5.67 14.79 2.89
N ARG A 38 6.93 15.02 3.26
CA ARG A 38 7.69 14.10 4.10
C ARG A 38 7.01 14.18 5.47
N VAL A 39 6.16 13.20 5.78
CA VAL A 39 5.69 13.01 7.16
C VAL A 39 6.86 12.46 7.96
N GLU A 40 7.80 13.34 8.30
CA GLU A 40 8.86 13.07 9.25
C GLU A 40 8.23 13.26 10.63
N LEU A 41 7.81 12.15 11.27
CA LEU A 41 7.47 12.16 12.69
C LEU A 41 8.77 12.47 13.46
N ARG A 42 9.09 13.76 13.62
CA ARG A 42 10.18 14.20 14.49
C ARG A 42 9.79 13.91 15.93
N LEU A 43 10.46 12.91 16.49
CA LEU A 43 10.38 12.61 17.91
C LEU A 43 11.18 13.68 18.63
N GLN A 44 10.52 14.39 19.54
CA GLN A 44 11.18 15.41 20.34
C GLN A 44 11.97 14.68 21.43
N GLU A 45 13.29 14.73 21.33
CA GLU A 45 14.20 14.29 22.38
C GLU A 45 14.25 15.38 23.46
N ARG A 46 14.01 15.01 24.73
CA ARG A 46 14.24 15.88 25.88
C ARG A 46 15.20 15.17 26.83
N ASP A 47 16.28 15.87 27.15
CA ASP A 47 17.16 15.65 28.30
C ASP A 47 17.91 14.30 28.39
N GLY A 48 18.83 14.05 27.46
CA GLY A 48 20.07 13.31 27.75
C GLY A 48 19.98 11.83 28.16
N TYR A 49 18.82 11.19 28.10
CA TYR A 49 18.65 9.76 28.33
C TYR A 49 18.36 9.02 27.02
N LEU A 50 19.37 8.31 26.50
CA LEU A 50 19.26 7.37 25.37
C LEU A 50 18.52 6.09 25.80
N GLN A 51 17.24 6.20 26.16
CA GLN A 51 16.36 5.06 26.44
C GLN A 51 15.00 5.29 25.75
N ASN A 52 14.82 4.69 24.57
CA ASN A 52 13.53 4.31 23.98
C ASN A 52 12.36 5.31 24.13
N ILE A 53 12.46 6.47 23.45
CA ILE A 53 11.36 7.45 23.35
C ILE A 53 10.30 6.94 22.37
N PHE A 54 9.48 5.99 22.83
CA PHE A 54 8.15 5.71 22.29
C PHE A 54 7.31 5.03 23.37
N ARG A 55 7.15 5.69 24.52
CA ARG A 55 6.22 5.22 25.54
C ARG A 55 4.81 5.69 25.20
N LEU A 56 4.08 4.87 24.45
CA LEU A 56 2.65 5.08 24.25
C LEU A 56 1.92 4.87 25.58
N LEU A 57 1.08 5.82 25.96
CA LEU A 57 0.34 5.79 27.23
C LEU A 57 -0.99 5.01 27.13
N GLY A 58 -1.32 4.49 25.95
CA GLY A 58 -2.61 3.87 25.64
C GLY A 58 -3.73 4.88 25.35
N THR A 59 -3.48 6.18 25.49
CA THR A 59 -4.41 7.27 25.15
C THR A 59 -4.44 7.55 23.64
N PRO A 60 -5.51 8.19 23.12
CA PRO A 60 -5.61 8.54 21.70
C PRO A 60 -4.44 9.39 21.19
N ILE A 61 -3.94 9.08 20.00
CA ILE A 61 -2.91 9.85 19.30
C ILE A 61 -3.57 10.68 18.19
N HIS A 62 -3.38 11.99 18.22
CA HIS A 62 -3.83 12.89 17.16
C HIS A 62 -2.64 13.38 16.33
N VAL A 63 -2.75 13.28 15.01
CA VAL A 63 -1.74 13.79 14.06
C VAL A 63 -2.43 14.81 13.16
N PHE A 64 -1.92 16.04 13.19
CA PHE A 64 -2.41 17.13 12.35
C PHE A 64 -1.39 17.43 11.24
N VAL A 65 -1.86 17.49 9.99
CA VAL A 65 -1.03 17.83 8.84
C VAL A 65 -1.64 19.04 8.12
N PRO A 66 -1.03 20.24 8.22
CA PRO A 66 -1.56 21.43 7.56
C PRO A 66 -1.49 21.28 6.02
N ASN A 67 -2.45 21.88 5.33
CA ASN A 67 -2.45 21.97 3.87
C ASN A 67 -1.89 23.34 3.44
N THR A 68 -0.79 23.33 2.69
CA THR A 68 -0.11 24.56 2.23
C THR A 68 -0.46 24.92 0.79
N ASP A 69 -1.09 24.02 0.02
CA ASP A 69 -1.30 24.14 -1.43
C ASP A 69 -2.77 24.36 -1.83
N GLN A 70 -3.56 25.02 -0.98
CA GLN A 70 -4.96 25.30 -1.29
C GLN A 70 -5.07 26.50 -2.25
N ARG A 71 -4.92 26.26 -3.55
CA ARG A 71 -5.14 27.28 -4.60
C ARG A 71 -6.61 27.28 -5.01
N GLY A 72 -7.34 28.34 -4.65
CA GLY A 72 -8.79 28.43 -4.85
C GLY A 72 -9.26 28.75 -6.28
N PHE A 73 -8.37 29.09 -7.21
CA PHE A 73 -8.74 29.73 -8.47
C PHE A 73 -8.70 28.83 -9.74
N ASP A 74 -8.17 27.61 -9.68
CA ASP A 74 -7.97 26.76 -10.88
C ASP A 74 -9.16 25.85 -11.25
N TYR A 75 -10.35 26.03 -10.65
CA TYR A 75 -11.45 25.05 -10.72
C TYR A 75 -12.75 25.51 -11.41
N ASN A 76 -12.77 26.65 -12.10
CA ASN A 76 -14.00 27.18 -12.71
C ASN A 76 -14.58 26.25 -13.81
N GLU A 77 -13.76 25.56 -14.59
CA GLU A 77 -14.24 24.57 -15.59
C GLU A 77 -14.75 23.27 -14.96
N MET A 78 -14.18 22.87 -13.80
CA MET A 78 -14.63 21.69 -13.03
C MET A 78 -15.98 21.90 -12.32
N SER A 79 -16.49 23.14 -12.32
CA SER A 79 -17.78 23.48 -11.71
C SER A 79 -18.98 23.05 -12.52
N VAL A 80 -18.81 22.62 -13.78
CA VAL A 80 -19.92 22.34 -14.70
C VAL A 80 -20.01 20.85 -15.04
N ALA A 81 -18.89 20.13 -15.19
CA ALA A 81 -18.89 18.77 -15.72
C ALA A 81 -18.24 17.74 -14.78
N TYR A 82 -18.78 16.51 -14.79
CA TYR A 82 -18.26 15.40 -13.97
C TYR A 82 -17.02 14.79 -14.63
N ARG A 83 -15.92 14.63 -13.86
CA ARG A 83 -14.72 14.00 -14.41
C ARG A 83 -14.97 12.50 -14.60
N PRO A 84 -14.70 11.93 -15.79
CA PRO A 84 -14.90 10.52 -16.04
C PRO A 84 -14.14 9.65 -15.04
N SER A 85 -14.81 8.64 -14.50
CA SER A 85 -14.25 7.76 -13.47
C SER A 85 -13.80 8.47 -12.20
N HIS A 86 -14.25 9.69 -11.87
CA HIS A 86 -14.09 10.26 -10.53
C HIS A 86 -15.39 10.16 -9.72
N ALA A 87 -15.31 10.49 -8.44
CA ALA A 87 -16.43 10.39 -7.52
C ALA A 87 -17.42 11.56 -7.66
N ASP A 88 -17.22 12.49 -8.60
CA ASP A 88 -17.97 13.75 -8.68
C ASP A 88 -19.47 13.51 -8.83
N ALA A 89 -19.88 12.68 -9.82
CA ALA A 89 -21.28 12.37 -10.06
C ALA A 89 -21.91 11.54 -8.93
N THR A 90 -21.18 10.56 -8.40
CA THR A 90 -21.71 9.68 -7.36
C THR A 90 -21.84 10.38 -6.02
N TYR A 91 -20.97 11.35 -5.71
CA TYR A 91 -21.12 12.21 -4.54
C TYR A 91 -22.32 13.13 -4.68
N ASP A 92 -22.48 13.77 -5.84
CA ASP A 92 -23.58 14.68 -6.11
C ASP A 92 -24.93 13.94 -6.02
N MET A 93 -25.05 12.75 -6.62
CA MET A 93 -26.25 11.91 -6.50
C MET A 93 -26.54 11.45 -5.08
N LYS A 94 -25.51 11.09 -4.30
CA LYS A 94 -25.68 10.54 -2.94
C LYS A 94 -25.96 11.62 -1.89
N TYR A 95 -25.34 12.78 -2.01
CA TYR A 95 -25.33 13.81 -0.98
C TYR A 95 -25.95 15.14 -1.41
N GLY A 96 -26.27 15.32 -2.70
CA GLY A 96 -26.78 16.58 -3.25
C GLY A 96 -25.76 17.74 -3.23
N VAL A 97 -24.50 17.43 -2.91
CA VAL A 97 -23.43 18.42 -2.82
C VAL A 97 -22.11 17.80 -3.27
N ARG A 98 -21.33 18.58 -4.04
CA ARG A 98 -19.99 18.21 -4.51
C ARG A 98 -18.95 19.25 -4.13
N SER A 99 -17.75 18.79 -3.80
CA SER A 99 -16.59 19.67 -3.63
C SER A 99 -15.90 19.82 -5.00
N VAL A 100 -16.17 20.95 -5.65
CA VAL A 100 -15.65 21.29 -6.99
C VAL A 100 -14.14 21.57 -6.98
N GLN A 101 -13.62 22.03 -5.85
CA GLN A 101 -12.28 22.60 -5.68
C GLN A 101 -11.13 21.57 -5.68
N GLY A 102 -11.41 20.31 -6.02
CA GLY A 102 -10.45 19.22 -5.81
C GLY A 102 -10.12 19.04 -4.32
N GLY A 103 -9.27 18.07 -3.97
CA GLY A 103 -8.75 17.95 -2.59
C GLY A 103 -9.76 17.55 -1.48
N GLY A 104 -11.03 17.28 -1.81
CA GLY A 104 -12.05 16.85 -0.85
C GLY A 104 -11.92 15.38 -0.38
N ARG A 105 -12.94 14.85 0.31
CA ARG A 105 -12.96 13.46 0.87
C ARG A 105 -12.68 12.35 -0.17
N SER A 106 -12.88 12.61 -1.45
CA SER A 106 -12.61 11.70 -2.56
C SER A 106 -11.17 11.80 -3.10
N SER A 107 -10.37 12.76 -2.61
CA SER A 107 -8.98 12.96 -3.01
C SER A 107 -8.05 11.96 -2.34
N ALA A 108 -6.94 11.65 -3.01
CA ALA A 108 -5.84 10.93 -2.43
C ALA A 108 -5.20 11.63 -1.21
N ARG A 109 -5.52 12.90 -0.91
CA ARG A 109 -5.03 13.61 0.29
C ARG A 109 -5.34 12.87 1.60
N GLU A 110 -6.47 12.16 1.68
CA GLU A 110 -6.83 11.36 2.86
C GLU A 110 -5.78 10.30 3.21
N THR A 111 -5.04 9.79 2.22
CA THR A 111 -4.02 8.77 2.43
C THR A 111 -2.89 9.22 3.36
N ILE A 112 -2.66 10.53 3.53
CA ILE A 112 -1.68 11.06 4.50
C ILE A 112 -2.04 10.61 5.92
N GLY A 113 -3.32 10.65 6.28
CA GLY A 113 -3.78 10.22 7.60
C GLY A 113 -3.52 8.72 7.82
N ARG A 114 -3.71 7.92 6.77
CA ARG A 114 -3.42 6.47 6.78
C ARG A 114 -1.93 6.18 6.89
N VAL A 115 -1.07 6.91 6.17
CA VAL A 115 0.39 6.78 6.28
C VAL A 115 0.87 7.15 7.68
N ALA A 116 0.34 8.22 8.28
CA ALA A 116 0.69 8.60 9.65
C ALA A 116 0.31 7.51 10.68
N ALA A 117 -0.92 7.01 10.62
CA ALA A 117 -1.37 5.90 11.47
C ALA A 117 -0.53 4.64 11.25
N GLY A 118 -0.23 4.34 9.98
CA GLY A 118 0.57 3.20 9.59
C GLY A 118 2.04 3.28 10.03
N ALA A 119 2.62 4.48 10.13
CA ALA A 119 3.97 4.69 10.68
C ALA A 119 4.06 4.28 12.15
N VAL A 120 3.05 4.64 12.94
CA VAL A 120 2.94 4.23 14.35
C VAL A 120 2.79 2.71 14.43
N ALA A 121 1.89 2.14 13.63
CA ALA A 121 1.64 0.71 13.61
C ALA A 121 2.88 -0.11 13.21
N LYS A 122 3.62 0.30 12.17
CA LYS A 122 4.88 -0.36 11.77
C LYS A 122 5.89 -0.41 12.91
N LYS A 123 6.00 0.66 13.70
CA LYS A 123 6.91 0.70 14.85
C LYS A 123 6.47 -0.27 15.95
N ILE A 124 5.18 -0.34 16.26
CA ILE A 124 4.62 -1.28 17.25
C ILE A 124 4.87 -2.72 16.81
N LEU A 125 4.58 -3.05 15.55
CA LEU A 125 4.77 -4.40 15.00
C LEU A 125 6.25 -4.84 15.03
N LYS A 126 7.17 -3.92 14.68
CA LYS A 126 8.62 -4.18 14.76
C LYS A 126 9.07 -4.44 16.21
N LEU A 127 8.58 -3.68 17.18
CA LEU A 127 8.92 -3.86 18.59
C LEU A 127 8.34 -5.15 19.18
N TYR A 128 7.13 -5.53 18.77
CA TYR A 128 6.43 -6.68 19.34
C TYR A 128 6.91 -8.02 18.79
N ALA A 129 7.03 -8.15 17.47
CA ALA A 129 7.32 -9.42 16.80
C ALA A 129 8.50 -9.36 15.83
N GLY A 130 9.21 -8.22 15.76
CA GLY A 130 10.24 -8.03 14.73
C GLY A 130 9.66 -7.94 13.32
N THR A 131 8.35 -7.76 13.19
CA THR A 131 7.63 -7.76 11.91
C THR A 131 8.14 -6.65 11.01
N GLU A 132 8.41 -7.01 9.76
CA GLU A 132 8.81 -6.07 8.71
C GLU A 132 7.74 -6.05 7.65
N VAL A 133 7.34 -4.83 7.26
CA VAL A 133 6.47 -4.60 6.12
C VAL A 133 7.29 -3.82 5.11
N LEU A 134 7.37 -4.34 3.89
CA LEU A 134 8.05 -3.76 2.75
C LEU A 134 7.07 -3.72 1.58
N ALA A 135 7.19 -2.75 0.69
CA ALA A 135 6.42 -2.73 -0.54
C ALA A 135 7.22 -2.11 -1.67
N TYR A 136 7.01 -2.61 -2.88
CA TYR A 136 7.68 -2.16 -4.09
C TYR A 136 6.76 -2.25 -5.31
N VAL A 137 7.12 -1.54 -6.38
CA VAL A 137 6.39 -1.59 -7.64
C VAL A 137 6.86 -2.79 -8.47
N SER A 138 5.94 -3.71 -8.74
CA SER A 138 6.22 -4.93 -9.52
C SER A 138 5.77 -4.84 -10.97
N GLN A 139 4.91 -3.87 -11.31
CA GLN A 139 4.50 -3.62 -12.69
C GLN A 139 4.16 -2.16 -12.89
N VAL A 140 4.53 -1.64 -14.07
CA VAL A 140 4.00 -0.38 -14.60
C VAL A 140 3.61 -0.58 -16.05
N HIS A 141 2.35 -0.30 -16.37
CA HIS A 141 1.80 -0.51 -17.69
C HIS A 141 2.07 -1.95 -18.19
N LYS A 142 2.84 -2.12 -19.28
CA LYS A 142 3.23 -3.41 -19.87
C LYS A 142 4.56 -3.94 -19.35
N VAL A 143 5.27 -3.19 -18.51
CA VAL A 143 6.55 -3.58 -17.92
C VAL A 143 6.25 -4.33 -16.62
N VAL A 144 6.42 -5.65 -16.64
CA VAL A 144 6.13 -6.55 -15.51
C VAL A 144 7.45 -7.15 -15.03
N LEU A 145 7.71 -7.12 -13.72
CA LEU A 145 8.82 -7.88 -13.15
C LEU A 145 8.56 -9.38 -13.33
N PRO A 146 9.52 -10.15 -13.87
CA PRO A 146 9.40 -11.60 -13.92
C PRO A 146 9.34 -12.19 -12.51
N GLU A 147 8.61 -13.29 -12.36
CA GLU A 147 8.51 -14.02 -11.10
C GLU A 147 9.89 -14.54 -10.67
N GLY A 148 10.19 -14.44 -9.38
CA GLY A 148 11.46 -14.89 -8.79
C GLY A 148 12.66 -13.96 -8.99
N VAL A 149 12.54 -12.86 -9.75
CA VAL A 149 13.65 -11.88 -9.91
C VAL A 149 13.95 -11.17 -8.60
N VAL A 150 12.91 -10.88 -7.81
CA VAL A 150 13.06 -10.28 -6.48
C VAL A 150 13.07 -11.40 -5.45
N ASP A 151 14.20 -11.55 -4.76
CA ASP A 151 14.28 -12.40 -3.58
C ASP A 151 13.61 -11.70 -2.38
N HIS A 152 12.47 -12.25 -1.97
CA HIS A 152 11.65 -11.67 -0.90
C HIS A 152 12.27 -11.84 0.50
N ASP A 153 13.30 -12.68 0.66
CA ASP A 153 14.00 -12.84 1.95
C ASP A 153 15.10 -11.79 2.13
N SER A 154 15.86 -11.50 1.07
CA SER A 154 16.98 -10.54 1.12
C SER A 154 16.61 -9.10 0.76
N LEU A 155 15.42 -8.86 0.20
CA LEU A 155 14.97 -7.52 -0.18
C LEU A 155 15.11 -6.50 0.97
N SER A 156 15.78 -5.39 0.70
CA SER A 156 16.01 -4.33 1.67
C SER A 156 15.24 -3.05 1.33
N LEU A 157 15.05 -2.19 2.33
CA LEU A 157 14.43 -0.89 2.11
C LEU A 157 15.31 0.00 1.20
N ASP A 158 16.63 -0.10 1.30
CA ASP A 158 17.55 0.70 0.49
C ASP A 158 17.44 0.36 -1.01
N GLN A 159 17.23 -0.93 -1.35
CA GLN A 159 16.96 -1.34 -2.73
C GLN A 159 15.65 -0.73 -3.24
N ILE A 160 14.60 -0.72 -2.41
CA ILE A 160 13.29 -0.15 -2.76
C ILE A 160 13.38 1.38 -2.91
N GLU A 161 14.11 2.07 -2.04
CA GLU A 161 14.23 3.54 -2.06
C GLU A 161 15.28 4.06 -3.04
N SER A 162 16.01 3.17 -3.73
CA SER A 162 17.11 3.52 -4.63
C SER A 162 16.70 4.33 -5.85
N ASN A 163 15.42 4.35 -6.22
CA ASN A 163 14.90 4.99 -7.43
C ASN A 163 13.47 5.51 -7.27
N ILE A 164 13.06 6.35 -8.20
CA ILE A 164 11.79 7.09 -8.15
C ILE A 164 10.53 6.21 -8.33
N VAL A 165 10.65 5.04 -8.97
CA VAL A 165 9.54 4.10 -9.17
C VAL A 165 9.48 3.04 -8.08
N ARG A 166 10.43 3.03 -7.14
CA ARG A 166 10.52 2.06 -6.04
C ARG A 166 10.48 0.61 -6.49
N CYS A 167 11.16 0.31 -7.59
CA CYS A 167 11.36 -1.03 -8.10
C CYS A 167 12.74 -1.53 -7.65
N PRO A 168 12.86 -2.70 -6.98
CA PRO A 168 14.15 -3.14 -6.45
C PRO A 168 15.11 -3.66 -7.52
N ASP A 169 14.60 -3.97 -8.71
CA ASP A 169 15.40 -4.32 -9.87
C ASP A 169 15.73 -3.05 -10.69
N PRO A 170 17.01 -2.68 -10.85
CA PRO A 170 17.39 -1.45 -11.51
C PRO A 170 17.10 -1.43 -13.01
N GLU A 171 17.21 -2.58 -13.70
CA GLU A 171 16.95 -2.68 -15.14
C GLU A 171 15.45 -2.45 -15.42
N TYR A 172 14.58 -3.08 -14.63
CA TYR A 172 13.15 -2.88 -14.74
C TYR A 172 12.71 -1.52 -14.21
N ALA A 173 13.40 -0.95 -13.22
CA ALA A 173 13.15 0.42 -12.78
C ALA A 173 13.30 1.42 -13.95
N GLU A 174 14.38 1.31 -14.74
CA GLU A 174 14.60 2.15 -15.92
C GLU A 174 13.51 1.96 -16.98
N LYS A 175 13.13 0.70 -17.27
CA LYS A 175 12.03 0.39 -18.21
C LYS A 175 10.69 0.96 -17.74
N MET A 176 10.40 0.88 -16.44
CA MET A 176 9.19 1.43 -15.85
C MET A 176 9.18 2.96 -15.94
N ILE A 177 10.30 3.63 -15.65
CA ILE A 177 10.46 5.08 -15.79
C ILE A 177 10.20 5.50 -17.24
N ALA A 178 10.83 4.82 -18.21
CA ALA A 178 10.63 5.10 -19.63
C ALA A 178 9.18 4.89 -20.08
N ALA A 179 8.50 3.85 -19.57
CA ALA A 179 7.09 3.61 -19.85
C ALA A 179 6.18 4.72 -19.30
N ILE A 180 6.46 5.23 -18.10
CA ILE A 180 5.73 6.36 -17.51
C ILE A 180 5.96 7.62 -18.33
N ASP A 181 7.20 7.91 -18.71
CA ASP A 181 7.54 9.08 -19.51
C ASP A 181 6.87 9.08 -20.89
N ALA A 182 6.84 7.91 -21.55
CA ALA A 182 6.20 7.75 -22.86
C ALA A 182 4.68 8.05 -22.83
N VAL A 183 4.02 7.80 -21.69
CA VAL A 183 2.60 8.12 -21.51
C VAL A 183 2.43 9.58 -21.08
N ARG A 184 3.29 10.08 -20.18
CA ARG A 184 3.30 11.46 -19.70
C ARG A 184 3.36 12.47 -20.85
N VAL A 185 4.26 12.26 -21.82
CA VAL A 185 4.42 13.15 -22.99
C VAL A 185 3.15 13.22 -23.84
N LYS A 186 2.29 12.21 -23.79
CA LYS A 186 1.00 12.16 -24.49
C LYS A 186 -0.15 12.78 -23.68
N GLY A 187 0.12 13.30 -22.48
CA GLY A 187 -0.91 13.81 -21.58
C GLY A 187 -1.89 12.72 -21.14
N ASP A 188 -1.38 11.52 -20.86
CA ASP A 188 -2.18 10.38 -20.44
C ASP A 188 -1.61 9.76 -19.15
N SER A 189 -2.25 8.73 -18.60
CA SER A 189 -1.84 8.06 -17.37
C SER A 189 -1.82 6.54 -17.50
N VAL A 190 -1.04 5.86 -16.66
CA VAL A 190 -0.95 4.38 -16.64
C VAL A 190 -1.20 3.81 -15.27
N GLY A 191 -1.73 2.58 -15.20
CA GLY A 191 -1.83 1.74 -14.02
C GLY A 191 -0.61 0.82 -13.80
N GLY A 192 -0.55 0.19 -12.64
CA GLY A 192 0.58 -0.62 -12.19
C GLY A 192 0.20 -1.51 -11.01
N VAL A 193 1.15 -2.33 -10.57
CA VAL A 193 0.99 -3.27 -9.47
C VAL A 193 2.03 -2.99 -8.40
N VAL A 194 1.56 -2.90 -7.16
CA VAL A 194 2.42 -2.82 -5.97
C VAL A 194 2.41 -4.15 -5.27
N THR A 195 3.59 -4.73 -5.08
CA THR A 195 3.79 -5.93 -4.27
C THR A 195 4.22 -5.52 -2.86
N CYS A 196 3.51 -6.00 -1.83
CA CYS A 196 3.82 -5.82 -0.43
C CYS A 196 4.27 -7.14 0.18
N ILE A 197 5.34 -7.13 0.97
CA ILE A 197 5.91 -8.27 1.68
C ILE A 197 5.79 -8.01 3.17
N VAL A 198 5.24 -8.99 3.91
CA VAL A 198 5.26 -8.98 5.38
C VAL A 198 6.08 -10.14 5.91
N ARG A 199 7.21 -9.81 6.56
CA ARG A 199 8.08 -10.76 7.24
C ARG A 199 7.82 -10.79 8.74
N ASN A 200 8.02 -11.94 9.36
CA ASN A 200 7.85 -12.13 10.81
C ASN A 200 6.47 -11.67 11.33
N ALA A 201 5.40 -11.89 10.56
CA ALA A 201 4.04 -11.68 11.05
C ALA A 201 3.74 -12.58 12.28
N PRO A 202 3.08 -12.08 13.32
CA PRO A 202 2.58 -12.93 14.40
C PRO A 202 1.66 -14.04 13.86
N ARG A 203 1.79 -15.26 14.39
CA ARG A 203 0.91 -16.39 14.04
C ARG A 203 -0.48 -16.18 14.65
N GLY A 204 -1.50 -16.70 13.99
CA GLY A 204 -2.88 -16.66 14.50
C GLY A 204 -3.58 -15.31 14.33
N LEU A 205 -2.98 -14.35 13.62
CA LEU A 205 -3.67 -13.11 13.26
C LEU A 205 -4.84 -13.39 12.33
N GLY A 206 -6.01 -12.85 12.68
CA GLY A 206 -7.26 -13.05 11.96
C GLY A 206 -8.39 -13.41 12.91
N SER A 207 -9.59 -13.52 12.38
CA SER A 207 -10.76 -13.98 13.12
C SER A 207 -11.57 -14.90 12.20
N PRO A 208 -12.26 -15.91 12.76
CA PRO A 208 -12.98 -16.86 11.94
C PRO A 208 -14.18 -16.21 11.22
N VAL A 209 -14.58 -16.81 10.11
CA VAL A 209 -15.82 -16.56 9.34
C VAL A 209 -15.94 -15.17 8.69
N PHE A 210 -16.02 -14.08 9.44
CA PHE A 210 -16.36 -12.74 8.91
C PHE A 210 -15.20 -11.74 8.88
N ASP A 211 -14.31 -11.83 9.87
CA ASP A 211 -13.16 -10.94 10.03
C ASP A 211 -11.86 -11.68 9.71
N LYS A 212 -11.90 -12.50 8.64
CA LYS A 212 -10.74 -13.23 8.13
C LYS A 212 -9.65 -12.25 7.76
N LEU A 213 -8.39 -12.59 8.02
CA LEU A 213 -7.31 -11.65 7.77
C LEU A 213 -7.21 -11.26 6.30
N GLU A 214 -7.38 -12.20 5.36
CA GLU A 214 -7.36 -11.87 3.93
C GLU A 214 -8.50 -10.91 3.54
N ALA A 215 -9.66 -11.04 4.18
CA ALA A 215 -10.81 -10.18 3.91
C ALA A 215 -10.58 -8.75 4.44
N GLU A 216 -10.02 -8.61 5.64
CA GLU A 216 -9.68 -7.29 6.19
C GLU A 216 -8.56 -6.61 5.40
N LEU A 217 -7.53 -7.36 4.97
CA LEU A 217 -6.47 -6.84 4.11
C LEU A 217 -7.01 -6.41 2.74
N ALA A 218 -7.89 -7.22 2.13
CA ALA A 218 -8.55 -6.87 0.88
C ALA A 218 -9.40 -5.61 1.03
N LYS A 219 -10.24 -5.51 2.07
CA LYS A 219 -11.03 -4.32 2.37
C LYS A 219 -10.14 -3.09 2.56
N ALA A 220 -9.05 -3.23 3.30
CA ALA A 220 -8.09 -2.15 3.53
C ALA A 220 -7.47 -1.68 2.20
N ALA A 221 -6.95 -2.60 1.38
CA ALA A 221 -6.35 -2.28 0.09
C ALA A 221 -7.36 -1.69 -0.92
N MET A 222 -8.55 -2.28 -1.02
CA MET A 222 -9.62 -1.84 -1.93
C MET A 222 -10.25 -0.51 -1.51
N SER A 223 -10.14 -0.14 -0.23
CA SER A 223 -10.57 1.18 0.24
C SER A 223 -9.62 2.31 -0.15
N LEU A 224 -8.46 1.99 -0.72
CA LEU A 224 -7.53 3.00 -1.22
C LEU A 224 -8.02 3.57 -2.56
N PRO A 225 -7.79 4.88 -2.80
CA PRO A 225 -8.15 5.48 -4.08
C PRO A 225 -7.46 4.76 -5.24
N ALA A 226 -8.24 4.48 -6.29
CA ALA A 226 -7.76 3.92 -7.55
C ALA A 226 -7.27 2.45 -7.52
N THR A 227 -7.39 1.77 -6.38
CA THR A 227 -7.27 0.31 -6.33
C THR A 227 -8.47 -0.35 -7.01
N LYS A 228 -8.20 -1.39 -7.80
CA LYS A 228 -9.22 -2.17 -8.52
C LYS A 228 -9.12 -3.68 -8.32
N GLY A 229 -8.02 -4.16 -7.76
CA GLY A 229 -7.82 -5.56 -7.44
C GLY A 229 -6.87 -5.72 -6.27
N PHE A 230 -7.04 -6.83 -5.55
CA PHE A 230 -6.18 -7.26 -4.47
C PHE A 230 -5.98 -8.77 -4.59
N GLU A 231 -4.73 -9.20 -4.49
CA GLU A 231 -4.33 -10.60 -4.60
C GLU A 231 -3.32 -10.92 -3.48
N PHE A 232 -3.27 -12.18 -3.06
CA PHE A 232 -2.31 -12.65 -2.07
C PHE A 232 -1.77 -14.03 -2.47
N GLY A 233 -0.52 -14.31 -2.10
CA GLY A 233 0.13 -15.56 -2.49
C GLY A 233 0.20 -15.73 -4.01
N SER A 234 -0.29 -16.86 -4.53
CA SER A 234 -0.40 -17.12 -5.97
C SER A 234 -1.44 -16.27 -6.68
N GLY A 235 -2.28 -15.52 -5.94
CA GLY A 235 -3.30 -14.64 -6.50
C GLY A 235 -4.23 -15.37 -7.49
N PHE A 236 -4.58 -14.68 -8.58
CA PHE A 236 -5.39 -15.28 -9.65
C PHE A 236 -4.66 -16.41 -10.39
N ALA A 237 -3.33 -16.44 -10.41
CA ALA A 237 -2.57 -17.50 -11.07
C ALA A 237 -2.78 -18.87 -10.41
N GLY A 238 -3.15 -18.90 -9.13
CA GLY A 238 -3.53 -20.14 -8.43
C GLY A 238 -4.73 -20.86 -9.06
N THR A 239 -5.59 -20.15 -9.78
CA THR A 239 -6.78 -20.76 -10.45
C THR A 239 -6.42 -21.70 -11.59
N PHE A 240 -5.19 -21.64 -12.10
CA PHE A 240 -4.69 -22.55 -13.13
C PHE A 240 -4.06 -23.84 -12.57
N LEU A 241 -3.94 -23.96 -11.25
CA LEU A 241 -3.29 -25.08 -10.57
C LEU A 241 -4.33 -26.05 -10.00
N SER A 242 -4.03 -27.34 -10.04
CA SER A 242 -4.75 -28.35 -9.26
C SER A 242 -4.42 -28.22 -7.77
N GLY A 243 -5.27 -28.78 -6.90
CA GLY A 243 -5.01 -28.76 -5.45
C GLY A 243 -3.66 -29.39 -5.07
N SER A 244 -3.26 -30.48 -5.73
CA SER A 244 -1.94 -31.10 -5.54
C SER A 244 -0.78 -30.20 -5.95
N GLU A 245 -0.97 -29.33 -6.92
CA GLU A 245 0.04 -28.38 -7.37
C GLU A 245 0.05 -27.11 -6.52
N HIS A 246 -1.08 -26.72 -5.93
CA HIS A 246 -1.21 -25.48 -5.17
C HIS A 246 -0.86 -25.65 -3.69
N ASN A 247 -1.23 -26.77 -3.08
CA ASN A 247 -1.12 -26.97 -1.64
C ASN A 247 0.30 -26.72 -1.11
N ASP A 248 0.40 -25.93 -0.04
CA ASP A 248 1.64 -25.70 0.69
C ASP A 248 1.85 -26.80 1.73
N GLU A 249 2.67 -27.80 1.39
CA GLU A 249 2.97 -28.92 2.29
C GLU A 249 3.65 -28.45 3.59
N PHE A 250 3.13 -28.93 4.72
CA PHE A 250 3.75 -28.71 6.02
C PHE A 250 4.94 -29.65 6.26
N TYR A 251 5.95 -29.15 6.95
CA TYR A 251 7.04 -29.95 7.50
C TYR A 251 7.48 -29.39 8.86
N THR A 252 8.12 -30.23 9.67
CA THR A 252 8.73 -29.79 10.93
C THR A 252 10.21 -29.55 10.70
N ASN A 253 10.70 -28.37 11.05
CA ASN A 253 12.14 -28.07 10.94
C ASN A 253 12.94 -28.68 12.10
N GLU A 254 14.26 -28.57 12.04
CA GLU A 254 15.21 -29.09 13.04
C GLU A 254 14.98 -28.55 14.47
N HIS A 255 14.27 -27.43 14.59
CA HIS A 255 13.92 -26.78 15.86
C HIS A 255 12.49 -27.12 16.33
N GLY A 256 11.85 -28.13 15.75
CA GLY A 256 10.49 -28.56 16.12
C GLY A 256 9.38 -27.59 15.70
N ARG A 257 9.67 -26.60 14.85
CA ARG A 257 8.67 -25.64 14.36
C ARG A 257 8.07 -26.15 13.07
N ILE A 258 6.73 -26.15 12.99
CA ILE A 258 6.01 -26.37 11.74
C ILE A 258 6.38 -25.23 10.77
N ARG A 259 6.53 -25.58 9.49
CA ARG A 259 6.94 -24.74 8.36
C ARG A 259 6.20 -25.21 7.09
N THR A 260 6.13 -24.39 6.04
CA THR A 260 5.58 -24.77 4.73
C THR A 260 6.70 -24.82 3.69
N ARG A 261 6.66 -25.80 2.79
CA ARG A 261 7.68 -25.94 1.74
C ARG A 261 7.59 -24.82 0.70
N THR A 262 6.37 -24.48 0.33
CA THR A 262 6.04 -23.39 -0.59
C THR A 262 5.22 -22.32 0.15
N ASN A 263 4.94 -21.21 -0.52
CA ASN A 263 4.15 -20.11 0.01
C ASN A 263 3.09 -19.62 -0.99
N ARG A 264 2.42 -20.55 -1.67
CA ARG A 264 1.37 -20.23 -2.65
C ARG A 264 0.12 -19.66 -1.99
N SER A 265 -0.09 -19.94 -0.71
CA SER A 265 -1.10 -19.32 0.14
C SER A 265 -0.75 -17.89 0.57
N GLY A 266 0.49 -17.42 0.36
CA GLY A 266 0.92 -16.09 0.78
C GLY A 266 0.87 -15.90 2.29
N GLY A 267 1.13 -16.97 3.04
CA GLY A 267 1.22 -17.04 4.52
C GLY A 267 -0.11 -16.96 5.28
N ILE A 268 -1.24 -16.97 4.58
CA ILE A 268 -2.59 -17.07 5.17
C ILE A 268 -3.24 -18.39 4.77
N GLN A 269 -3.58 -19.23 5.74
CA GLN A 269 -4.31 -20.48 5.50
C GLN A 269 -5.52 -20.57 6.43
N GLU A 270 -6.67 -20.96 5.88
CA GLU A 270 -7.96 -21.09 6.59
C GLU A 270 -8.18 -20.03 7.68
N TYR A 271 -8.04 -18.74 7.31
CA TYR A 271 -8.45 -17.57 8.12
C TYR A 271 -7.42 -16.99 9.09
N GLN A 272 -6.25 -17.60 9.22
CA GLN A 272 -5.20 -17.13 10.12
C GLN A 272 -3.85 -16.95 9.42
N MET A 273 -3.03 -16.06 9.96
CA MET A 273 -1.59 -16.08 9.67
C MET A 273 -1.00 -17.40 10.13
N VAL A 274 -0.67 -18.24 9.17
CA VAL A 274 -0.04 -19.53 9.39
C VAL A 274 1.43 -19.32 9.10
N ASN A 275 2.10 -18.57 9.97
CA ASN A 275 3.44 -18.09 9.64
C ASN A 275 4.49 -19.23 9.77
N TYR A 276 4.68 -19.91 8.65
CA TYR A 276 5.45 -21.12 8.49
C TYR A 276 6.51 -20.99 7.36
N LYS A 277 6.58 -19.82 6.70
CA LYS A 277 7.75 -19.29 5.97
C LYS A 277 7.73 -17.76 6.09
N LEU A 278 8.85 -17.06 5.89
CA LEU A 278 9.05 -15.64 6.24
C LEU A 278 8.24 -14.63 5.40
N GLU A 279 7.27 -15.06 4.61
CA GLU A 279 6.78 -14.33 3.46
C GLU A 279 5.25 -14.22 3.47
N ASN A 280 4.72 -13.01 3.31
CA ASN A 280 3.36 -12.81 2.81
C ASN A 280 3.46 -11.81 1.67
N SER A 281 3.23 -12.22 0.43
CA SER A 281 3.19 -11.34 -0.73
C SER A 281 1.75 -10.93 -1.03
N PHE A 282 1.53 -9.64 -1.21
CA PHE A 282 0.25 -9.05 -1.54
C PHE A 282 0.39 -8.15 -2.75
N GLN A 283 -0.51 -8.24 -3.70
CA GLN A 283 -0.52 -7.38 -4.88
C GLN A 283 -1.74 -6.48 -4.86
N ALA A 284 -1.53 -5.17 -5.00
CA ALA A 284 -2.59 -4.21 -5.23
C ALA A 284 -2.46 -3.63 -6.65
N ASN A 285 -3.52 -3.81 -7.44
CA ASN A 285 -3.62 -3.26 -8.79
C ASN A 285 -4.11 -1.81 -8.69
N ILE A 286 -3.22 -0.86 -8.97
CA ILE A 286 -3.47 0.58 -8.90
C ILE A 286 -3.64 1.11 -10.30
N TYR A 287 -4.77 1.74 -10.58
CA TYR A 287 -5.02 2.36 -11.88
C TYR A 287 -4.84 3.88 -11.76
N ASN A 288 -3.79 4.47 -12.36
CA ASN A 288 -3.68 5.93 -12.42
C ASN A 288 -4.64 6.46 -13.49
N ARG A 289 -5.49 7.40 -13.11
CA ARG A 289 -6.55 7.97 -13.96
C ARG A 289 -6.06 9.28 -14.55
N LYS A 290 -6.37 9.52 -15.83
CA LYS A 290 -6.11 10.80 -16.48
C LYS A 290 -6.95 11.85 -15.74
N GLU A 291 -6.30 12.86 -15.18
CA GLU A 291 -7.03 14.08 -14.85
C GLU A 291 -7.56 14.63 -16.17
N ALA A 292 -8.89 14.74 -16.28
CA ALA A 292 -9.53 15.23 -17.48
C ALA A 292 -9.03 16.65 -17.78
N THR A 293 -8.06 16.78 -18.68
CA THR A 293 -7.86 18.01 -19.43
C THR A 293 -8.99 18.05 -20.44
N TYR A 294 -9.92 18.98 -20.27
CA TYR A 294 -10.88 19.32 -21.30
C TYR A 294 -10.10 19.91 -22.48
N SER A 295 -9.69 19.05 -23.41
CA SER A 295 -9.37 19.54 -24.75
C SER A 295 -10.70 19.91 -25.38
N ASN A 296 -10.91 21.21 -25.61
CA ASN A 296 -11.97 21.73 -26.48
C ASN A 296 -12.03 20.90 -27.77
N SER A 297 -12.96 19.95 -27.82
CA SER A 297 -13.40 19.31 -29.05
C SER A 297 -14.81 19.81 -29.30
N ARG A 298 -14.82 20.85 -30.14
CA ARG A 298 -15.90 21.48 -30.91
C ARG A 298 -17.34 21.07 -30.60
#